data_AF-A0A2V6QW25-F1
#
_entry.id   AF-A0A2V6QW25-F1
#
_cell.length_a   1.000
_cell.length_b   1.000
_cell.length_c   1.000
_cell.angle_alpha   90.00
_cell.angle_beta   90.00
_cell.angle_gamma   90.00
#
_symmetry.space_group_name_H-M   'P 1'
#
loop_
_entity.id
_entity.type
_entity.pdbx_description
1 polymer ?
#
loop_
_entity_poly.entity_id
_entity_poly.type
_entity_poly.pdbx_seq_one_letter_code
_entity_poly.pdbx_strand_id
1 'polypeptide(L)'
;MKKEYDFSRGRRGAVFPAQPGKTRITIRLDDDVLAWFRERINAAGGGSYQAAINAALREYMTTTHEPLEHTLRRVVREELRPYKRKG
;
A
#
# COMPACT_ATOMS: atom_id res chain seq x y z
N MET A 1 -19.74 -32.77 8.07
CA MET A 1 -19.89 -31.34 7.72
C MET A 1 -21.27 -31.15 7.11
N LYS A 2 -22.09 -30.19 7.57
CA LYS A 2 -23.46 -30.00 7.02
C LYS A 2 -23.38 -29.35 5.63
N LYS A 3 -24.22 -29.82 4.71
CA LYS A 3 -24.22 -29.40 3.30
C LYS A 3 -24.69 -27.95 3.11
N GLU A 4 -25.60 -27.46 3.95
CA GLU A 4 -26.20 -26.13 3.81
C GLU A 4 -26.48 -25.50 5.17
N TYR A 5 -26.27 -24.18 5.25
CA TYR A 5 -26.57 -23.35 6.42
C TYR A 5 -27.60 -22.29 6.03
N ASP A 6 -28.71 -22.26 6.75
CA ASP A 6 -29.76 -21.26 6.60
C ASP A 6 -29.38 -19.98 7.39
N PHE A 7 -29.08 -18.92 6.64
CA PHE A 7 -28.74 -17.59 7.18
C PHE A 7 -29.90 -16.59 7.08
N SER A 8 -31.13 -17.05 6.84
CA SER A 8 -32.33 -16.20 6.72
C SER A 8 -32.59 -15.32 7.94
N ARG A 9 -32.11 -15.72 9.13
CA ARG A 9 -32.21 -14.95 10.39
C ARG A 9 -30.93 -14.21 10.77
N GLY A 10 -29.93 -14.17 9.89
CA GLY A 10 -28.69 -13.46 10.11
C GLY A 10 -28.92 -11.95 10.10
N ARG A 11 -28.87 -11.30 11.27
CA ARG A 11 -28.88 -9.85 11.34
C ARG A 11 -27.51 -9.36 10.83
N ARG A 12 -27.47 -8.72 9.65
CA ARG A 12 -26.26 -8.03 9.19
C ARG A 12 -25.87 -7.03 10.28
N GLY A 13 -24.71 -7.26 10.92
CA GLY A 13 -24.15 -6.33 11.89
C GLY A 13 -23.99 -4.94 11.29
N ALA A 14 -23.81 -3.93 12.15
CA ALA A 14 -23.65 -2.54 11.73
C ALA A 14 -22.68 -2.47 10.54
N VAL A 15 -23.20 -2.05 9.38
CA VAL A 15 -22.35 -1.70 8.25
C VAL A 15 -21.53 -0.53 8.75
N PHE A 16 -20.28 -0.80 9.14
CA PHE A 16 -19.41 0.25 9.66
C PHE A 16 -19.43 1.40 8.64
N PRO A 17 -19.78 2.62 9.07
CA PRO A 17 -19.77 3.75 8.17
C PRO A 17 -18.38 3.83 7.54
N ALA A 18 -18.32 4.14 6.23
CA ALA A 18 -17.06 4.32 5.55
C ALA A 18 -16.20 5.31 6.38
N GLN A 19 -14.96 4.93 6.67
CA GLN A 19 -14.07 5.81 7.42
C GLN A 19 -13.99 7.16 6.68
N PRO A 20 -14.11 8.30 7.37
CA PRO A 20 -14.07 9.61 6.74
C PRO A 20 -12.79 9.75 5.91
N GLY A 21 -12.92 10.28 4.69
CA GLY A 21 -11.81 10.45 3.75
C GLY A 21 -11.43 9.19 2.94
N LYS A 22 -12.18 8.09 3.03
CA LYS A 22 -12.01 6.90 2.16
C LYS A 22 -13.24 6.71 1.27
N THR A 23 -13.04 6.74 -0.04
CA THR A 23 -14.10 6.47 -1.03
C THR A 23 -14.07 5.00 -1.42
N ARG A 24 -15.21 4.30 -1.31
CA ARG A 24 -15.35 2.95 -1.85
C ARG A 24 -15.45 3.03 -3.37
N ILE A 25 -14.49 2.44 -4.06
CA ILE A 25 -14.47 2.33 -5.52
C ILE A 25 -14.49 0.87 -5.95
N THR A 26 -14.98 0.61 -7.16
CA THR A 26 -14.83 -0.70 -7.81
C THR A 26 -13.76 -0.55 -8.88
N ILE A 27 -12.62 -1.19 -8.69
CA ILE A 27 -11.51 -1.21 -9.64
C ILE A 27 -11.13 -2.66 -9.94
N ARG A 28 -10.63 -2.91 -11.15
CA ARG A 28 -9.97 -4.17 -11.48
C ARG A 28 -8.49 -4.03 -11.14
N LEU A 29 -7.94 -5.03 -10.47
CA LEU A 29 -6.52 -5.20 -10.20
C LEU A 29 -6.14 -6.59 -10.67
N ASP A 30 -4.91 -6.74 -11.14
CA ASP A 30 -4.41 -8.03 -11.57
C ASP A 30 -4.32 -9.00 -10.38
N ASP A 31 -4.57 -10.27 -10.65
CA ASP A 31 -4.66 -11.31 -9.62
C ASP A 31 -3.32 -11.52 -8.90
N ASP A 32 -2.20 -11.35 -9.61
CA ASP A 32 -0.84 -11.46 -9.08
C ASP A 32 -0.52 -10.32 -8.09
N VAL A 33 -0.93 -9.08 -8.39
CA VAL A 33 -0.81 -7.94 -7.48
C VAL A 33 -1.60 -8.22 -6.20
N LEU A 34 -2.83 -8.71 -6.32
CA LEU A 34 -3.64 -9.07 -5.15
C LEU A 34 -3.02 -10.21 -4.34
N ALA A 35 -2.49 -11.23 -5.01
CA ALA A 35 -1.81 -12.36 -4.37
C ALA A 35 -0.59 -11.88 -3.57
N TRP A 36 0.27 -11.06 -4.19
CA TRP A 36 1.48 -10.54 -3.55
C TRP A 36 1.18 -9.76 -2.26
N PHE A 37 0.19 -8.85 -2.28
CA PHE A 37 -0.18 -8.08 -1.08
C PHE A 37 -0.81 -8.97 0.00
N ARG A 38 -1.55 -10.02 -0.38
CA ARG A 38 -2.13 -10.98 0.58
C ARG A 38 -1.04 -11.79 1.27
N GLU A 39 -0.10 -12.34 0.50
CA GLU A 39 1.01 -13.13 1.02
C GLU A 39 1.86 -12.32 2.01
N ARG A 40 2.20 -11.07 1.64
CA ARG A 40 2.99 -10.17 2.49
C ARG A 40 2.33 -9.90 3.84
N ILE A 41 1.01 -9.73 3.86
CA ILE A 41 0.25 -9.44 5.08
C ILE A 41 0.04 -10.71 5.92
N ASN A 42 -0.18 -11.85 5.28
CA ASN A 42 -0.25 -13.13 5.97
C ASN A 42 1.08 -13.47 6.66
N ALA A 43 2.21 -13.22 5.99
CA ALA A 43 3.55 -13.40 6.57
C ALA A 43 3.81 -12.47 7.78
N ALA A 44 3.19 -11.28 7.81
CA ALA A 44 3.34 -10.31 8.89
C ALA A 44 2.39 -10.55 10.09
N GLY A 45 1.64 -11.66 10.12
CA GLY A 45 0.72 -11.98 11.22
C GLY A 45 -0.69 -11.40 11.04
N GLY A 46 -1.06 -11.00 9.83
CA GLY A 46 -2.38 -10.48 9.49
C GLY A 46 -2.41 -8.97 9.23
N GLY A 47 -3.57 -8.48 8.77
CA GLY A 47 -3.76 -7.08 8.39
C GLY A 47 -4.69 -6.92 7.18
N SER A 48 -4.82 -5.69 6.68
CA SER A 48 -5.65 -5.39 5.51
C SER A 48 -4.78 -5.17 4.27
N TYR A 49 -4.85 -6.10 3.31
CA TYR A 49 -4.19 -5.94 2.00
C TYR A 49 -4.67 -4.66 1.29
N GLN A 50 -5.91 -4.23 1.51
CA GLN A 50 -6.44 -2.97 0.97
C GLN A 50 -5.72 -1.75 1.56
N ALA A 51 -5.39 -1.78 2.86
CA ALA A 51 -4.61 -0.73 3.49
C ALA A 51 -3.17 -0.69 2.95
N ALA A 52 -2.57 -1.86 2.71
CA ALA A 52 -1.23 -1.96 2.12
C ALA A 52 -1.18 -1.42 0.68
N ILE A 53 -2.17 -1.76 -0.15
CA ILE A 53 -2.31 -1.20 -1.51
C ILE A 53 -2.44 0.31 -1.44
N ASN A 54 -3.30 0.84 -0.58
CA ASN A 54 -3.50 2.28 -0.45
C ASN A 54 -2.24 3.01 0.06
N ALA A 55 -1.47 2.37 0.94
CA ALA A 55 -0.18 2.90 1.39
C ALA A 55 0.83 2.97 0.24
N ALA A 56 0.94 1.92 -0.58
CA ALA A 56 1.80 1.91 -1.76
C ALA A 56 1.42 2.99 -2.77
N LEU A 57 0.12 3.23 -3.00
CA LEU A 57 -0.36 4.32 -3.85
C LEU A 57 0.03 5.70 -3.28
N ARG A 58 -0.07 5.90 -1.97
CA ARG A 58 0.38 7.13 -1.32
C ARG A 58 1.89 7.33 -1.45
N GLU A 59 2.67 6.27 -1.24
CA GLU A 59 4.11 6.29 -1.43
C GLU A 59 4.45 6.69 -2.87
N TYR A 60 3.81 6.08 -3.87
CA TYR A 60 3.99 6.44 -5.26
C TYR A 60 3.67 7.93 -5.54
N MET A 61 2.60 8.47 -4.97
CA MET A 61 2.30 9.90 -5.07
C MET A 61 3.41 10.77 -4.48
N THR A 62 4.01 10.37 -3.36
CA THR A 62 5.11 11.11 -2.74
C THR A 62 6.42 10.97 -3.50
N THR A 63 6.76 9.78 -4.00
CA THR A 63 7.97 9.51 -4.80
C THR A 63 7.91 10.19 -6.16
N THR A 64 6.72 10.32 -6.76
CA THR A 64 6.54 11.08 -8.00
C THR A 64 6.83 12.58 -7.80
N HIS A 65 6.70 13.08 -6.57
CA HIS A 65 6.90 14.49 -6.23
C HIS A 65 8.36 14.87 -5.94
N GLU A 66 9.23 13.90 -5.66
CA GLU A 66 10.68 14.09 -5.63
C GLU A 66 11.33 12.83 -6.24
N PRO A 67 11.80 12.89 -7.50
CA PRO A 67 12.50 11.77 -8.11
C PRO A 67 13.60 11.33 -7.14
N LEU A 68 13.67 10.03 -6.82
CA LEU A 68 14.76 9.48 -6.01
C LEU A 68 16.12 9.94 -6.55
N GLU A 69 16.21 10.12 -7.87
CA GLU A 69 17.32 10.75 -8.57
C GLU A 69 17.72 12.13 -8.01
N HIS A 70 16.77 13.01 -7.69
CA HIS A 70 17.07 14.34 -7.14
C HIS A 70 17.68 14.24 -5.73
N THR A 71 17.12 13.37 -4.88
CA THR A 71 17.66 13.09 -3.55
C THR A 71 19.04 12.45 -3.63
N LEU A 72 19.22 11.46 -4.51
CA LEU A 72 20.52 10.82 -4.75
C LEU A 72 21.55 11.81 -5.31
N ARG A 73 21.19 12.66 -6.28
CA ARG A 73 22.08 13.70 -6.84
C ARG A 73 22.52 14.71 -5.77
N ARG A 74 21.64 15.08 -4.84
CA ARG A 74 21.96 15.97 -3.72
C ARG A 74 22.97 15.32 -2.79
N VAL A 75 22.69 14.11 -2.32
CA VAL A 75 23.58 13.35 -1.42
C VAL A 75 24.95 13.11 -2.07
N VAL A 76 24.98 12.63 -3.33
CA VAL A 76 26.23 12.39 -4.06
C VAL A 76 27.03 13.68 -4.26
N ARG A 77 26.39 14.82 -4.51
CA ARG A 77 27.07 16.11 -4.66
C ARG A 77 27.62 16.64 -3.34
N GLU A 78 26.90 16.43 -2.24
CA GLU A 78 27.35 16.81 -0.89
C GLU A 78 28.57 15.99 -0.47
N GLU A 79 28.58 14.68 -0.71
CA GLU A 79 29.69 13.78 -0.37
C GLU A 79 30.91 13.90 -1.30
N LEU A 80 30.75 14.38 -2.54
CA LEU A 80 31.86 14.60 -3.49
C LEU A 80 32.49 16.00 -3.41
N ARG A 81 31.85 16.97 -2.75
CA ARG A 81 32.42 18.32 -2.51
C ARG A 81 33.76 18.31 -1.74
N PRO A 82 33.97 17.45 -0.72
CA PRO A 82 35.24 17.33 -0.02
C PRO A 82 36.41 16.86 -0.90
N TYR A 83 36.14 16.24 -2.04
CA TYR A 83 37.15 15.64 -2.91
C TYR A 83 37.68 16.58 -4.01
N LYS A 84 37.09 17.77 -4.21
CA LYS A 84 37.59 18.78 -5.16
C LYS A 84 38.61 19.72 -4.50
N ARG A 85 39.78 19.19 -4.14
CA ARG A 85 41.02 19.99 -3.99
C ARG A 85 42.27 19.12 -4.05
N LYS A 86 42.83 18.98 -5.25
CA LYS A 86 44.28 19.03 -5.55
C LYS A 86 44.46 18.88 -7.05
N GLY A 87 44.98 19.93 -7.67
CA GLY A 87 45.17 20.14 -9.09
C GLY A 87 45.24 21.63 -9.34
#